data_AF-A0A133ZIP2-F1
#
_entry.id   AF-A0A133ZIP2-F1
#
_cell.length_a   1.000
_cell.length_b   1.000
_cell.length_c   1.000
_cell.angle_alpha   90.00
_cell.angle_beta   90.00
_cell.angle_gamma   90.00
#
_symmetry.space_group_name_H-M   'P 1'
#
loop_
_entity.id
_entity.type
_entity.pdbx_description
1 polymer ?
#
loop_
_entity_poly.entity_id
_entity_poly.type
_entity_poly.pdbx_seq_one_letter_code
_entity_poly.pdbx_strand_id
1 'polypeptide(L)'
;MDECRDDRAGDMGVHPTCSMHHMGISDSLLALANASGEAKVPEGATCCGTADDRGLFHPELVESATREERASLNAEHFDAFVSDNRTCEMGLEMMTGRTYDSIAVLLERASRPVVTP
;
A
#
# COMPACT_ATOMS: atom_id res chain seq x y z
N MET A 1 20.95 -27.77 0.77
CA MET A 1 19.51 -27.68 1.06
C MET A 1 19.04 -26.37 0.46
N ASP A 2 18.13 -26.46 -0.49
CA ASP A 2 17.62 -25.38 -1.34
C ASP A 2 16.69 -24.48 -0.50
N GLU A 3 17.19 -23.35 0.00
CA GLU A 3 16.33 -22.28 0.52
C GLU A 3 15.87 -21.45 -0.69
N CYS A 4 14.74 -21.84 -1.29
CA CYS A 4 13.97 -20.91 -2.11
C CYS A 4 13.70 -19.67 -1.26
N ARG A 5 14.35 -18.54 -1.59
CA ARG A 5 14.09 -17.26 -0.95
C ARG A 5 12.64 -16.89 -1.26
N ASP A 6 11.75 -17.10 -0.30
CA ASP A 6 10.36 -16.68 -0.41
C ASP A 6 10.32 -15.15 -0.28
N ASP A 7 10.53 -14.45 -1.40
CA ASP A 7 10.43 -12.98 -1.50
C ASP A 7 8.96 -12.49 -1.42
N ARG A 8 8.05 -13.30 -0.87
CA ARG A 8 6.63 -12.96 -0.70
C ARG A 8 6.48 -12.03 0.50
N ALA A 9 5.76 -10.93 0.31
CA ALA A 9 5.67 -9.82 1.26
C ALA A 9 4.72 -10.08 2.45
N GLY A 10 4.35 -11.33 2.74
CA GLY A 10 3.43 -11.68 3.84
C GLY A 10 2.01 -11.12 3.65
N ASP A 11 1.34 -10.82 4.77
CA ASP A 11 0.02 -10.16 4.79
C ASP A 11 0.19 -8.65 4.51
N MET A 12 -0.59 -8.10 3.57
CA MET A 12 -0.42 -6.74 3.06
C MET A 12 -1.67 -5.88 3.19
N GLY A 13 -1.49 -4.68 3.73
CA GLY A 13 -2.48 -3.61 3.69
C GLY A 13 -2.33 -2.81 2.40
N VAL A 14 -3.37 -2.82 1.55
CA VAL A 14 -3.36 -2.13 0.26
C VAL A 14 -4.26 -0.89 0.32
N HIS A 15 -3.73 0.26 -0.09
CA HIS A 15 -4.50 1.48 -0.29
C HIS A 15 -4.72 1.72 -1.80
N PRO A 16 -5.88 1.34 -2.36
CA PRO A 16 -6.30 1.82 -3.67
C PRO A 16 -6.52 3.32 -3.61
N THR A 17 -5.94 4.02 -4.58
CA THR A 17 -6.01 5.49 -4.60
C THR A 17 -7.39 5.94 -5.10
N CYS A 18 -7.79 7.16 -4.73
CA CYS A 18 -9.06 7.73 -5.19
C CYS A 18 -9.17 7.81 -6.72
N SER A 19 -8.07 7.99 -7.44
CA SER A 19 -8.05 7.95 -8.91
C SER A 19 -8.33 6.55 -9.45
N MET A 20 -7.81 5.49 -8.81
CA MET A 20 -8.11 4.10 -9.19
C MET A 20 -9.57 3.74 -8.98
N HIS A 21 -10.18 4.25 -7.90
CA HIS A 21 -11.62 4.13 -7.69
C HIS A 21 -12.40 4.81 -8.82
N HIS A 22 -12.04 6.03 -9.21
CA HIS A 22 -12.69 6.72 -10.34
C HIS A 22 -12.49 6.01 -11.68
N MET A 23 -11.34 5.37 -11.88
CA MET A 23 -11.03 4.61 -13.09
C MET A 23 -11.64 3.19 -13.09
N GLY A 24 -12.17 2.71 -11.96
CA GLY A 24 -12.69 1.35 -11.82
C GLY A 24 -11.61 0.26 -11.86
N ILE A 25 -10.38 0.57 -11.43
CA ILE A 25 -9.24 -0.36 -11.48
C ILE A 25 -8.67 -0.76 -10.11
N SER A 26 -9.38 -0.46 -9.01
CA SER A 26 -8.94 -0.85 -7.66
C SER A 26 -8.71 -2.36 -7.51
N ASP A 27 -9.54 -3.19 -8.16
CA ASP A 27 -9.36 -4.64 -8.16
C ASP A 27 -8.10 -5.10 -8.89
N SER A 28 -7.63 -4.32 -9.88
CA SER A 28 -6.36 -4.61 -10.57
C SER A 28 -5.17 -4.40 -9.64
N LEU A 29 -5.21 -3.37 -8.78
CA LEU A 29 -4.18 -3.18 -7.75
C LEU A 29 -4.15 -4.35 -6.78
N LEU A 30 -5.33 -4.76 -6.31
CA LEU A 30 -5.44 -5.85 -5.36
C LEU A 30 -4.96 -7.18 -5.97
N ALA A 31 -5.27 -7.43 -7.24
CA ALA A 31 -4.77 -8.60 -7.96
C ALA A 31 -3.24 -8.60 -8.10
N LEU A 32 -2.64 -7.44 -8.41
CA LEU A 32 -1.19 -7.28 -8.49
C LEU A 32 -0.53 -7.49 -7.13
N ALA A 33 -1.08 -6.91 -6.07
CA ALA A 33 -0.57 -7.12 -4.71
C ALA A 33 -0.64 -8.59 -4.30
N ASN A 34 -1.75 -9.28 -4.62
CA ASN A 34 -1.91 -10.72 -4.36
C ASN A 34 -0.92 -11.60 -5.14
N ALA A 35 -0.31 -11.10 -6.22
CA ALA A 35 0.76 -11.82 -6.91
C ALA A 35 2.08 -11.86 -6.10
N SER A 36 2.22 -10.99 -5.10
CA SER A 36 3.42 -10.82 -4.28
C SER A 36 3.24 -11.18 -2.80
N GLY A 37 2.03 -11.54 -2.36
CA GLY A 37 1.69 -11.88 -0.97
C GLY A 37 0.17 -11.99 -0.77
N GLU A 38 -0.32 -11.93 0.46
CA GLU A 38 -1.76 -11.98 0.78
C GLU A 38 -2.28 -10.55 1.00
N ALA A 39 -3.07 -10.02 0.07
CA ALA A 39 -3.41 -8.61 0.05
C ALA A 39 -4.86 -8.34 0.50
N LYS A 40 -5.04 -7.34 1.35
CA LYS A 40 -6.35 -6.86 1.83
C LYS A 40 -6.43 -5.34 1.74
N VAL A 41 -7.59 -4.82 1.33
CA VAL A 41 -7.91 -3.39 1.46
C VAL A 41 -8.47 -3.14 2.87
N PRO A 42 -7.82 -2.31 3.70
CA PRO A 42 -8.33 -1.99 5.04
C PRO A 42 -9.65 -1.22 4.96
N GLU A 43 -10.55 -1.42 5.94
CA GLU A 43 -11.79 -0.65 6.00
C GLU A 43 -11.47 0.84 6.14
N GLY A 44 -12.21 1.69 5.41
CA GLY A 44 -11.98 3.14 5.38
C GLY A 44 -10.95 3.62 4.35
N ALA A 45 -10.20 2.71 3.70
CA ALA A 45 -9.29 3.07 2.60
C ALA A 45 -10.09 3.61 1.40
N THR A 46 -10.00 4.92 1.19
CA THR A 46 -10.75 5.63 0.13
C THR A 46 -9.90 6.74 -0.50
N CYS A 47 -9.72 7.86 0.19
CA CYS A 47 -8.82 8.95 -0.20
C CYS A 47 -7.83 9.17 0.94
N CYS A 48 -6.53 9.27 0.61
CA CYS A 48 -5.48 9.57 1.58
C CYS A 48 -5.51 11.01 2.10
N GLY A 49 -6.23 11.93 1.43
CA GLY A 49 -6.30 13.34 1.82
C GLY A 49 -5.07 14.19 1.43
N THR A 50 -4.01 13.60 0.87
CA THR A 50 -2.83 14.38 0.45
C THR A 50 -3.16 15.36 -0.67
N ALA A 51 -4.11 15.01 -1.56
CA ALA A 51 -4.58 15.87 -2.65
C ALA A 51 -3.40 16.50 -3.42
N ASP A 52 -2.55 15.63 -3.97
CA ASP A 52 -1.24 15.96 -4.55
C ASP A 52 -0.24 16.46 -3.49
N ASP A 53 -0.01 17.77 -3.38
CA ASP A 53 0.94 18.37 -2.43
C ASP A 53 0.25 19.05 -1.23
N ARG A 54 -1.08 19.16 -1.24
CA ARG A 54 -1.82 19.91 -0.22
C ARG A 54 -1.61 19.35 1.19
N GLY A 55 -1.48 18.04 1.31
CA GLY A 55 -1.20 17.34 2.58
C GLY A 55 0.13 17.74 3.22
N LEU A 56 1.07 18.32 2.46
CA LEU A 56 2.33 18.86 3.00
C LEU A 56 2.11 20.16 3.80
N PHE A 57 1.07 20.92 3.45
CA PHE A 57 0.73 22.19 4.09
C PHE A 57 -0.47 22.06 5.03
N HIS A 58 -1.28 21.02 4.85
CA HIS A 58 -2.52 20.75 5.57
C HIS A 58 -2.56 19.29 6.06
N PRO A 59 -1.67 18.89 6.99
CA PRO A 59 -1.63 17.52 7.51
C PRO A 59 -2.94 17.10 8.18
N GLU A 60 -3.74 18.05 8.68
CA GLU A 60 -5.07 17.81 9.25
C GLU A 60 -6.04 17.15 8.25
N LEU A 61 -5.83 17.35 6.94
CA LEU A 61 -6.64 16.70 5.90
C LEU A 61 -6.30 15.22 5.78
N VAL A 62 -5.01 14.89 5.79
CA VAL A 62 -4.52 13.51 5.74
C VAL A 62 -4.92 12.77 7.03
N GLU A 63 -4.80 13.42 8.19
CA GLU A 63 -5.22 12.88 9.48
C GLU A 63 -6.72 12.54 9.49
N SER A 64 -7.56 13.49 9.06
CA SER A 64 -9.01 13.31 9.01
C SER A 64 -9.42 12.20 8.04
N ALA A 65 -8.83 12.20 6.84
CA ALA A 65 -9.17 11.26 5.77
C ALA A 65 -8.73 9.82 6.09
N THR A 66 -7.57 9.66 6.72
CA THR A 66 -7.01 8.32 7.03
C THR A 66 -7.45 7.75 8.37
N ARG A 67 -8.28 8.46 9.15
CA ARG A 67 -8.69 8.05 10.51
C ARG A 67 -9.24 6.62 10.57
N GLU A 68 -10.14 6.27 9.66
CA GLU A 68 -10.80 4.96 9.63
C GLU A 68 -9.84 3.88 9.13
N GLU A 69 -9.12 4.13 8.04
CA GLU A 69 -8.08 3.23 7.54
C GLU A 69 -7.04 2.91 8.61
N ARG A 70 -6.55 3.92 9.34
CA ARG A 70 -5.62 3.75 10.45
C ARG A 70 -6.18 2.89 11.58
N ALA A 71 -7.46 3.05 11.91
CA ALA A 71 -8.09 2.25 12.95
C ALA A 71 -8.11 0.77 12.52
N SER A 72 -8.48 0.50 11.27
CA SER A 72 -8.48 -0.85 10.67
C SER A 72 -7.09 -1.46 10.62
N LEU A 73 -6.09 -0.69 10.17
CA LEU A 73 -4.69 -1.12 10.12
C LEU A 73 -4.08 -1.43 11.49
N ASN A 74 -4.61 -0.85 12.58
CA ASN A 74 -4.15 -1.12 13.94
C ASN A 74 -4.91 -2.26 14.62
N ALA A 75 -6.06 -2.67 14.07
CA ALA A 75 -6.85 -3.79 14.58
C ALA A 75 -6.34 -5.15 14.09
N GLU A 76 -5.53 -5.16 13.03
CA GLU A 76 -5.00 -6.36 12.38
C GLU A 76 -3.48 -6.25 12.20
N HIS A 77 -2.82 -7.38 11.96
CA HIS A 77 -1.39 -7.43 11.66
C HIS A 77 -1.18 -7.43 10.14
N PHE A 78 -0.18 -6.66 9.69
CA PHE A 78 0.28 -6.64 8.30
C PHE A 78 1.80 -6.56 8.28
N ASP A 79 2.42 -7.31 7.39
CA ASP A 79 3.86 -7.35 7.14
C ASP A 79 4.32 -6.21 6.23
N ALA A 80 3.45 -5.77 5.31
CA ALA A 80 3.76 -4.68 4.39
C ALA A 80 2.53 -3.81 4.02
N PHE A 81 2.80 -2.60 3.52
CA PHE A 81 1.80 -1.62 3.14
C PHE A 81 2.09 -1.12 1.73
N VAL A 82 1.06 -1.05 0.88
CA VAL A 82 1.24 -0.80 -0.55
C VAL A 82 0.26 0.25 -1.04
N SER A 83 0.74 1.14 -1.90
CA SER A 83 -0.10 1.99 -2.75
C SER A 83 0.50 2.13 -4.15
N ASP A 84 -0.19 2.83 -5.04
CA ASP A 84 0.22 3.07 -6.43
C ASP A 84 0.37 4.56 -6.75
N ASN A 85 0.64 5.36 -5.72
CA ASN A 85 0.84 6.79 -5.89
C ASN A 85 1.73 7.35 -4.79
N ARG A 86 2.83 7.99 -5.20
CA ARG A 86 3.86 8.46 -4.28
C ARG A 86 3.36 9.46 -3.24
N THR A 87 2.42 10.34 -3.59
CA THR A 87 1.88 11.31 -2.62
C THR A 87 0.88 10.67 -1.66
N CYS A 88 0.19 9.60 -2.07
CA CYS A 88 -0.57 8.76 -1.17
C CYS A 88 0.35 7.99 -0.21
N GLU A 89 1.41 7.36 -0.71
CA GLU A 89 2.42 6.65 0.11
C GLU A 89 2.98 7.55 1.21
N MET A 90 3.42 8.76 0.84
CA MET A 90 3.98 9.72 1.80
C MET A 90 2.95 10.20 2.84
N GLY A 91 1.70 10.46 2.43
CA GLY A 91 0.65 10.90 3.34
C GLY A 91 0.24 9.80 4.33
N LEU A 92 0.09 8.57 3.83
CA LEU A 92 -0.22 7.41 4.64
C LEU A 92 0.92 7.08 5.60
N GLU A 93 2.17 7.14 5.15
CA GLU A 93 3.35 6.93 6.01
C GLU A 93 3.43 8.00 7.12
N MET A 94 3.21 9.28 6.76
CA MET A 94 3.18 10.39 7.73
C MET A 94 2.16 10.14 8.86
N MET A 95 1.00 9.56 8.54
CA MET A 95 -0.08 9.38 9.50
C MET A 95 -0.04 8.03 10.22
N THR A 96 0.31 6.96 9.53
CA THR A 96 0.35 5.60 10.10
C THR A 96 1.67 5.29 10.82
N GLY A 97 2.76 6.00 10.47
CA GLY A 97 4.12 5.67 10.89
C GLY A 97 4.67 4.38 10.25
N ARG A 98 4.03 3.90 9.18
CA ARG A 98 4.37 2.65 8.48
C ARG A 98 4.82 2.98 7.07
N THR A 99 5.90 2.35 6.59
CA THR A 99 6.38 2.58 5.23
C THR A 99 5.42 1.98 4.21
N TYR A 100 5.02 2.80 3.23
CA TYR A 100 4.24 2.35 2.08
C TYR A 100 5.16 2.20 0.87
N ASP A 101 5.25 0.98 0.35
CA ASP A 101 5.98 0.69 -0.90
C ASP A 101 5.06 0.90 -2.11
N SER A 102 5.67 1.31 -3.24
CA SER A 102 4.99 1.30 -4.53
C SER A 102 4.75 -0.13 -5.00
N ILE A 103 3.56 -0.41 -5.52
CA ILE A 103 3.24 -1.73 -6.12
C ILE A 103 4.25 -2.14 -7.21
N ALA A 104 4.79 -1.18 -7.98
CA ALA A 104 5.79 -1.47 -9.01
C ALA A 104 7.10 -2.00 -8.41
N VAL A 105 7.52 -1.46 -7.26
CA VAL A 105 8.72 -1.91 -6.54
C VAL A 105 8.49 -3.29 -5.93
N LEU A 106 7.31 -3.53 -5.38
CA LEU A 106 6.93 -4.83 -4.82
C LEU A 106 6.95 -5.93 -5.91
N LEU A 107 6.35 -5.67 -7.06
CA LEU A 107 6.32 -6.58 -8.20
C LEU A 107 7.71 -6.82 -8.78
N GLU A 108 8.55 -5.78 -8.86
CA GLU A 108 9.93 -5.93 -9.30
C GLU A 108 10.68 -6.90 -8.37
N ARG A 109 10.62 -6.70 -7.05
CA ARG A 109 11.26 -7.59 -6.06
C ARG A 109 10.76 -9.03 -6.21
N ALA A 110 9.44 -9.23 -6.32
CA ALA A 110 8.82 -10.54 -6.44
C ALA A 110 9.10 -11.24 -7.78
N SER A 111 9.43 -10.50 -8.83
CA SER A 111 9.72 -11.04 -10.17
C SER A 111 11.21 -11.19 -10.48
N ARG A 112 12.11 -10.84 -9.55
CA ARG A 112 13.56 -10.99 -9.76
C ARG A 112 13.91 -12.45 -10.03
N PRO A 113 14.60 -12.75 -11.15
CA PRO A 113 15.03 -14.10 -11.42
C PRO A 113 16.09 -14.53 -10.38
N VAL A 114 16.01 -15.79 -9.95
CA VAL A 114 17.11 -16.40 -9.20
C VAL A 114 18.28 -16.59 -10.17
N VAL A 115 19.25 -15.70 -10.11
CA VAL A 115 20.50 -15.83 -10.88
C VAL A 115 21.46 -16.66 -10.02
N THR A 116 21.61 -17.94 -10.35
CA THR A 116 22.70 -18.76 -9.81
C THR A 116 24.00 -18.41 -10.55
N PRO A 117 25.13 -18.14 -9.86
CA PRO A 117 26.42 -17.89 -10.51
C PRO A 117 26.99 -19.12 -11.23
#